data_AF-A0A7J2ZL51-F1
#
_entry.id   AF-A0A7J2ZL51-F1
#
_cell.length_a   1.000
_cell.length_b   1.000
_cell.length_c   1.000
_cell.angle_alpha   90.00
_cell.angle_beta   90.00
_cell.angle_gamma   90.00
#
_symmetry.space_group_name_H-M   'P 1'
#
loop_
_entity.id
_entity.type
_entity.pdbx_description
1 polymer ?
#
loop_
_entity_poly.entity_id
_entity_poly.type
_entity_poly.pdbx_seq_one_letter_code
_entity_poly.pdbx_strand_id
1 'polypeptide(L)'
;MEGKKPLKKELKWSKIGDVYLLTNEGKTYTIDAVSFLVWIQCDGKTDVEQIVDVFSVNGNRDIVKAAIIGILEKLAKKELITWI
;
A
#
# COMPACT_ATOMS: atom_id res chain seq x y z
N MET A 1 -5.93 5.83 13.51
CA MET A 1 -5.27 6.09 12.20
C MET A 1 -5.95 7.21 11.43
N GLU A 2 -6.97 7.86 11.99
CA GLU A 2 -7.73 8.91 11.33
C GLU A 2 -6.82 10.09 10.95
N GLY A 3 -6.89 10.49 9.67
CA GLY A 3 -6.06 11.56 9.09
C GLY A 3 -4.59 11.23 8.81
N LYS A 4 -4.09 10.03 9.13
CA LYS A 4 -2.71 9.63 8.81
C LYS A 4 -2.54 9.41 7.31
N LYS A 5 -1.43 9.90 6.75
CA LYS A 5 -1.13 9.77 5.32
C LYS A 5 0.10 8.87 5.15
N PRO A 6 -0.02 7.70 4.50
CA PRO A 6 1.13 6.86 4.23
C PRO A 6 1.97 7.45 3.09
N LEU A 7 3.29 7.47 3.26
CA LEU A 7 4.26 7.88 2.24
C LEU A 7 5.16 6.69 1.91
N LYS A 8 5.21 6.26 0.65
CA LYS A 8 6.12 5.19 0.20
C LYS A 8 7.57 5.64 0.18
N LYS A 9 8.48 4.70 0.42
CA LYS A 9 9.87 4.86 0.02
C LYS A 9 9.96 4.78 -1.51
N GLU A 10 10.82 5.58 -2.12
CA GLU A 10 11.10 5.46 -3.54
C GLU A 10 11.91 4.19 -3.82
N LEU A 11 11.27 3.22 -4.46
CA LEU A 11 11.85 1.92 -4.79
C LEU A 11 11.69 1.66 -6.28
N LYS A 12 12.67 1.01 -6.90
CA LYS A 12 12.51 0.52 -8.27
C LYS A 12 11.57 -0.68 -8.25
N TRP A 13 10.66 -0.77 -9.21
CA TRP A 13 9.76 -1.91 -9.31
C TRP A 13 9.68 -2.51 -10.71
N SER A 14 9.35 -3.79 -10.76
CA SER A 14 9.05 -4.54 -11.98
C SER A 14 7.89 -5.51 -11.76
N LYS A 15 7.20 -5.90 -12.82
CA LYS A 15 6.14 -6.90 -12.79
C LYS A 15 6.68 -8.23 -13.33
N ILE A 16 6.43 -9.32 -12.62
CA ILE A 16 6.77 -10.68 -13.05
C ILE A 16 5.56 -11.59 -12.82
N GLY A 17 4.91 -12.03 -13.90
CA GLY A 17 3.63 -12.73 -13.78
C GLY A 17 2.59 -11.85 -13.09
N ASP A 18 1.99 -12.38 -12.02
CA ASP A 18 0.93 -11.70 -11.25
C ASP A 18 1.45 -10.96 -10.00
N VAL A 19 2.77 -10.92 -9.80
CA VAL A 19 3.39 -10.23 -8.67
C VAL A 19 4.25 -9.06 -9.14
N TYR A 20 4.47 -8.14 -8.21
CA TYR A 20 5.41 -7.03 -8.38
C TYR A 20 6.62 -7.27 -7.48
N LEU A 21 7.79 -6.87 -7.96
CA LEU A 21 9.02 -6.83 -7.19
C LEU A 21 9.36 -5.38 -6.87
N LEU A 22 9.58 -5.06 -5.59
CA LEU A 22 10.13 -3.79 -5.15
C LEU A 22 11.60 -4.00 -4.78
N THR A 23 12.50 -3.15 -5.27
CA THR A 23 13.95 -3.32 -5.13
C THR A 23 14.65 -2.05 -4.64
N ASN A 24 15.57 -2.23 -3.69
CA ASN A 24 16.50 -1.18 -3.24
C ASN A 24 17.76 -1.82 -2.65
N GLU A 25 18.94 -1.35 -3.07
CA GLU A 25 20.25 -1.67 -2.47
C GLU A 25 20.44 -3.15 -2.09
N GLY A 26 20.10 -4.06 -3.02
CA GLY A 26 20.27 -5.51 -2.83
C GLY A 26 19.14 -6.22 -2.08
N LYS A 27 18.12 -5.50 -1.59
CA LYS A 27 16.88 -6.09 -1.06
C LYS A 27 15.81 -6.13 -2.15
N THR A 28 15.11 -7.26 -2.23
CA THR A 28 13.95 -7.46 -3.11
C THR A 28 12.76 -7.91 -2.28
N TYR A 29 11.61 -7.27 -2.50
CA TYR A 29 10.36 -7.61 -1.85
C TYR A 29 9.35 -8.01 -2.93
N THR A 30 8.78 -9.21 -2.79
CA THR A 30 7.64 -9.63 -3.61
C THR A 30 6.35 -9.13 -2.97
N ILE A 31 5.49 -8.54 -3.78
CA ILE A 31 4.20 -7.99 -3.35
C ILE A 31 3.12 -8.40 -4.35
N ASP A 32 1.95 -8.77 -3.85
CA ASP A 32 0.79 -9.09 -4.70
C ASP A 32 0.23 -7.82 -5.36
N ALA A 33 -0.58 -7.99 -6.39
CA ALA A 33 -1.11 -6.88 -7.18
C ALA A 33 -1.92 -5.87 -6.33
N VAL A 34 -2.74 -6.33 -5.38
CA VAL A 34 -3.56 -5.42 -4.56
C VAL A 34 -2.67 -4.63 -3.60
N SER A 35 -1.74 -5.31 -2.93
CA SER A 35 -0.79 -4.65 -2.04
C SER A 35 0.11 -3.65 -2.79
N PHE A 36 0.49 -3.95 -4.04
CA PHE A 36 1.22 -3.02 -4.90
C PHE A 36 0.39 -1.76 -5.22
N LEU A 37 -0.87 -1.92 -5.61
CA LEU A 37 -1.74 -0.77 -5.90
C LEU A 37 -1.96 0.10 -4.67
N VAL A 38 -2.14 -0.49 -3.49
CA VAL A 38 -2.21 0.25 -2.22
C VAL A 38 -0.90 1.00 -1.95
N TRP A 39 0.25 0.36 -2.17
CA TRP A 39 1.56 1.01 -2.03
C TRP A 39 1.73 2.20 -2.98
N ILE A 40 1.21 2.13 -4.21
CA ILE A 40 1.22 3.26 -5.16
C ILE A 40 0.45 4.46 -4.60
N GLN A 41 -0.70 4.24 -3.94
CA GLN A 41 -1.50 5.30 -3.30
C GLN A 41 -0.83 5.92 -2.06
N CYS A 42 0.24 5.32 -1.53
CA CYS A 42 0.99 5.88 -0.41
C CYS A 42 1.88 7.04 -0.90
N ASP A 43 1.29 8.21 -1.08
CA ASP A 43 1.94 9.41 -1.64
C ASP A 43 2.15 10.53 -0.62
N GLY A 44 1.82 10.30 0.65
CA GLY A 44 1.86 11.29 1.72
C GLY A 44 0.78 12.37 1.64
N LYS A 45 -0.16 12.28 0.68
CA LYS A 45 -1.25 13.24 0.49
C LYS A 45 -2.61 12.60 0.71
N THR A 46 -2.76 11.36 0.24
CA THR A 46 -3.96 10.55 0.33
C THR A 46 -4.02 9.89 1.70
N ASP A 47 -5.11 10.13 2.45
CA ASP A 47 -5.32 9.47 3.74
C ASP A 47 -5.91 8.06 3.59
N VAL A 48 -5.93 7.30 4.69
CA VAL A 48 -6.41 5.91 4.68
C VAL A 48 -7.85 5.79 4.19
N GLU A 49 -8.75 6.71 4.53
CA GLU A 49 -10.15 6.63 4.11
C GLU A 49 -10.27 6.88 2.60
N GLN A 50 -9.50 7.83 2.06
CA GLN A 50 -9.45 8.08 0.62
C GLN A 50 -8.89 6.87 -0.13
N ILE A 51 -7.85 6.22 0.39
CA ILE A 51 -7.35 4.96 -0.19
C ILE A 51 -8.47 3.90 -0.16
N VAL A 52 -9.20 3.77 0.95
CA VAL A 52 -10.33 2.84 1.05
C VAL A 52 -11.39 3.11 -0.01
N ASP A 53 -11.73 4.37 -0.24
CA ASP A 53 -12.74 4.76 -1.21
C ASP A 53 -12.33 4.41 -2.65
N VAL A 54 -11.03 4.42 -2.97
CA VAL A 54 -10.51 4.00 -4.30
C VAL A 54 -10.75 2.51 -4.59
N PHE A 55 -10.66 1.65 -3.57
CA PHE A 55 -10.82 0.19 -3.74
C PHE A 55 -12.23 -0.31 -3.41
N SER A 56 -13.05 0.52 -2.78
CA SER A 56 -14.40 0.13 -2.37
C SER A 56 -15.38 0.22 -3.53
N VAL A 57 -16.33 -0.71 -3.54
CA VAL A 57 -17.53 -0.68 -4.38
C VAL A 57 -18.76 -0.77 -3.49
N ASN A 58 -19.95 -0.57 -4.04
CA ASN A 58 -21.19 -0.52 -3.24
C ASN A 58 -21.33 -1.73 -2.30
N GLY A 59 -21.34 -1.45 -0.99
CA GLY A 59 -21.62 -2.43 0.06
C GLY A 59 -20.42 -3.18 0.65
N ASN A 60 -19.17 -2.91 0.23
CA ASN A 60 -18.00 -3.65 0.74
C ASN A 60 -16.97 -2.82 1.54
N ARG A 61 -17.26 -1.53 1.79
CA ARG A 61 -16.29 -0.56 2.32
C ARG A 61 -15.60 -1.02 3.60
N ASP A 62 -16.33 -1.58 4.56
CA ASP A 62 -15.76 -1.98 5.86
C ASP A 62 -14.77 -3.15 5.71
N ILE A 63 -15.08 -4.10 4.82
CA ILE A 63 -14.20 -5.23 4.52
C ILE A 63 -12.93 -4.72 3.81
N VAL A 64 -13.09 -3.80 2.84
CA VAL A 64 -11.97 -3.18 2.12
C VAL A 64 -11.09 -2.37 3.07
N LYS A 65 -11.69 -1.64 4.01
CA LYS A 65 -10.98 -0.89 5.05
C LYS A 65 -10.11 -1.79 5.91
N ALA A 66 -10.66 -2.90 6.41
CA ALA A 66 -9.88 -3.87 7.19
C ALA A 66 -8.70 -4.44 6.39
N ALA A 67 -8.92 -4.78 5.11
CA ALA A 67 -7.87 -5.29 4.23
C ALA A 67 -6.77 -4.25 3.98
N ILE A 68 -7.12 -3.00 3.67
CA ILE A 68 -6.16 -1.92 3.42
C ILE A 68 -5.34 -1.60 4.67
N ILE A 69 -5.97 -1.54 5.85
CA ILE A 69 -5.25 -1.34 7.11
C ILE A 69 -4.22 -2.46 7.29
N GLY A 70 -4.61 -3.72 7.12
CA GLY A 70 -3.69 -4.85 7.23
C GLY A 70 -2.53 -4.82 6.21
N ILE A 71 -2.76 -4.32 5.00
CA ILE A 71 -1.71 -4.12 3.99
C ILE A 71 -0.76 -3.00 4.44
N LEU A 72 -1.28 -1.84 4.82
CA LEU A 72 -0.47 -0.69 5.24
C LEU A 72 0.38 -1.01 6.47
N GLU A 73 -0.16 -1.76 7.44
CA GLU A 73 0.59 -2.25 8.61
C GLU A 73 1.76 -3.15 8.20
N LYS A 74 1.53 -4.09 7.27
CA LYS A 74 2.60 -4.96 6.74
C LYS A 74 3.66 -4.17 5.99
N LEU A 75 3.27 -3.17 5.20
CA LEU A 75 4.19 -2.28 4.49
C LEU A 75 5.03 -1.46 5.47
N ALA A 76 4.39 -0.88 6.49
CA ALA A 76 5.07 -0.08 7.52
C ALA A 76 6.05 -0.94 8.32
N LYS A 77 5.66 -2.17 8.71
CA LYS A 77 6.53 -3.11 9.42
C LYS A 77 7.77 -3.51 8.61
N LYS A 78 7.67 -3.53 7.29
CA LYS A 78 8.80 -3.77 6.37
C LYS A 78 9.55 -2.50 5.99
N GLU A 79 9.18 -1.36 6.60
CA GLU A 79 9.72 -0.04 6.31
C GLU A 79 9.58 0.37 4.83
N LEU A 80 8.54 -0.11 4.14
CA LEU A 80 8.26 0.23 2.74
C LEU A 80 7.44 1.53 2.61
N ILE A 81 6.79 1.92 3.71
CA ILE A 81 6.09 3.20 3.87
C ILE A 81 6.43 3.79 5.25
N THR A 82 6.23 5.09 5.39
CA THR A 82 6.18 5.82 6.66
C THR A 82 4.83 6.52 6.80
N TRP A 83 4.49 6.95 8.01
CA TRP A 83 3.28 7.73 8.28
C TRP A 83 3.66 9.20 8.48
N ILE A 84 2.94 10.10 7.82
CA ILE A 84 3.08 11.55 7.99
C ILE A 84 1.74 12.20 8.35
#